data_AF-C5L877-F1
#
_entry.id   AF-C5L877-F1
#
_cell.length_a   1.000
_cell.length_b   1.000
_cell.length_c   1.000
_cell.angle_alpha   90.00
_cell.angle_beta   90.00
_cell.angle_gamma   90.00
#
_symmetry.space_group_name_H-M   'P 1'
#
loop_
_entity.id
_entity.type
_entity.pdbx_description
1 polymer ?
#
loop_
_entity_poly.entity_id
_entity_poly.type
_entity_poly.pdbx_seq_one_letter_code
_entity_poly.pdbx_strand_id
1 'polypeptide(L)'
;MVKKEVEESGIDKKDIVLSGFSQGGTMSYWVGLQQGGYGGVVSMSGCVLRPDEFRLASDAVDTPVIQCHGTSDPVILPKYAQETIDHLRELGAKNLTLTWYSGMEHSARENEIDDIALWLKLKAKLGCREKTDDELVRGLPVKQLKHALRLFNVDSTKVANCVEKAELCEAVLDAMKTH
;
A
#
# COMPACT_ATOMS: atom_id res chain seq x y z
N MET A 1 -17.68 -13.97 -6.23
CA MET A 1 -16.76 -13.52 -7.29
C MET A 1 -15.32 -13.73 -6.86
N VAL A 2 -14.74 -12.93 -5.96
CA VAL A 2 -13.33 -13.09 -5.52
C VAL A 2 -13.02 -14.50 -4.98
N LYS A 3 -13.84 -15.05 -4.07
CA LYS A 3 -13.64 -16.42 -3.54
C LYS A 3 -13.56 -17.49 -4.63
N LYS A 4 -14.48 -17.41 -5.60
CA LYS A 4 -14.54 -18.33 -6.74
C LYS A 4 -13.27 -18.22 -7.60
N GLU A 5 -12.81 -17.00 -7.88
CA GLU A 5 -11.59 -16.77 -8.65
C GLU A 5 -10.34 -17.31 -7.93
N VAL A 6 -10.25 -17.13 -6.61
CA VAL A 6 -9.16 -17.71 -5.80
C VAL A 6 -9.18 -19.23 -5.89
N GLU A 7 -10.36 -19.84 -5.72
CA GLU A 7 -10.53 -21.29 -5.81
C GLU A 7 -10.20 -21.85 -7.20
N GLU A 8 -10.56 -21.14 -8.28
CA GLU A 8 -10.35 -21.58 -9.66
C GLU A 8 -8.92 -21.34 -10.17
N SER A 9 -8.23 -20.30 -9.67
CA SER A 9 -6.86 -19.97 -10.08
C SER A 9 -5.79 -20.89 -9.49
N GLY A 10 -6.08 -21.57 -8.37
CA GLY A 10 -5.09 -22.34 -7.62
C GLY A 10 -4.00 -21.48 -6.96
N ILE A 11 -4.19 -20.16 -6.89
CA ILE A 11 -3.25 -19.22 -6.29
C ILE A 11 -3.64 -19.00 -4.82
N ASP A 12 -2.70 -19.17 -3.90
CA ASP A 12 -2.93 -18.89 -2.48
C ASP A 12 -3.27 -17.41 -2.27
N LYS A 13 -4.21 -17.11 -1.34
CA LYS A 13 -4.60 -15.71 -1.05
C LYS A 13 -3.42 -14.78 -0.74
N LYS A 14 -2.40 -15.29 -0.04
CA LYS A 14 -1.18 -14.53 0.29
C LYS A 14 -0.42 -14.05 -0.95
N ASP A 15 -0.62 -14.71 -2.09
CA ASP A 15 -0.03 -14.37 -3.39
C ASP A 15 -0.94 -13.47 -4.24
N ILE A 16 -2.04 -12.99 -3.65
CA ILE A 16 -3.02 -12.13 -4.31
C ILE A 16 -3.02 -10.75 -3.64
N VAL A 17 -2.92 -9.71 -4.46
CA VAL A 17 -3.19 -8.32 -4.07
C VAL A 17 -4.55 -7.92 -4.62
N LEU A 18 -5.40 -7.37 -3.75
CA LEU A 18 -6.67 -6.78 -4.18
C LEU A 18 -6.46 -5.30 -4.47
N SER A 19 -6.83 -4.88 -5.67
CA SER A 19 -6.68 -3.50 -6.13
C SER A 19 -7.95 -3.00 -6.77
N GLY A 20 -8.24 -1.72 -6.60
CA GLY A 20 -9.31 -1.08 -7.35
C GLY A 20 -9.28 0.44 -7.28
N PHE A 21 -10.02 1.04 -8.22
CA PHE A 21 -10.23 2.48 -8.32
C PHE A 21 -11.64 2.85 -7.85
N SER A 22 -11.79 3.96 -7.12
CA SER A 22 -13.08 4.47 -6.66
C SER A 22 -13.86 3.42 -5.86
N GLN A 23 -15.05 3.03 -6.31
CA GLN A 23 -15.81 1.94 -5.71
C GLN A 23 -15.01 0.63 -5.61
N GLY A 24 -14.16 0.33 -6.60
CA GLY A 24 -13.26 -0.83 -6.54
C GLY A 24 -12.22 -0.72 -5.43
N GLY A 25 -11.74 0.48 -5.12
CA GLY A 25 -10.81 0.73 -4.00
C GLY A 25 -11.49 0.48 -2.65
N THR A 26 -12.71 1.00 -2.50
CA THR A 26 -13.57 0.68 -1.34
C THR A 26 -13.79 -0.83 -1.18
N MET A 27 -14.13 -1.52 -2.26
CA MET A 27 -14.33 -2.97 -2.20
C MET A 27 -13.05 -3.73 -1.86
N SER A 28 -11.88 -3.23 -2.27
CA SER A 28 -10.59 -3.83 -1.95
C SER A 28 -10.31 -3.82 -0.45
N TYR A 29 -10.71 -2.77 0.28
CA TYR A 29 -10.70 -2.77 1.75
C TYR A 29 -11.63 -3.83 2.33
N TRP A 30 -12.90 -3.82 1.92
CA TRP A 30 -13.92 -4.70 2.47
C TRP A 30 -13.61 -6.18 2.24
N VAL A 31 -13.06 -6.53 1.07
CA VAL A 31 -12.69 -7.92 0.80
C VAL A 31 -11.35 -8.24 1.43
N GLY A 32 -10.33 -7.41 1.19
CA GLY A 32 -8.95 -7.70 1.57
C GLY A 32 -8.71 -7.74 3.07
N LEU A 33 -9.37 -6.86 3.81
CA LEU A 33 -9.12 -6.70 5.23
C LEU A 33 -10.17 -7.40 6.12
N GLN A 34 -11.39 -7.64 5.64
CA GLN A 34 -12.38 -8.40 6.42
C GLN A 34 -12.31 -9.91 6.19
N GLN A 35 -11.88 -10.36 5.00
CA GLN A 35 -11.71 -11.80 4.74
C GLN A 35 -10.30 -12.30 5.04
N GLY A 36 -9.34 -11.38 5.11
CA GLY A 36 -7.96 -11.66 5.51
C GLY A 36 -7.18 -12.58 4.57
N GLY A 37 -5.89 -12.72 4.89
CA GLY A 37 -4.97 -13.64 4.22
C GLY A 37 -4.46 -13.16 2.85
N TYR A 38 -4.72 -11.92 2.45
CA TYR A 38 -4.22 -11.36 1.19
C TYR A 38 -2.81 -10.77 1.32
N GLY A 39 -2.05 -10.84 0.23
CA GLY A 39 -0.68 -10.30 0.14
C GLY A 39 -0.61 -8.77 0.18
N GLY A 40 -1.72 -8.09 -0.10
CA GLY A 40 -1.82 -6.65 0.04
C GLY A 40 -3.14 -6.09 -0.48
N VAL A 41 -3.38 -4.83 -0.15
CA VAL A 41 -4.53 -4.06 -0.64
C VAL A 41 -4.05 -2.75 -1.25
N VAL A 42 -4.55 -2.44 -2.44
CA VAL A 42 -4.32 -1.18 -3.15
C VAL A 42 -5.67 -0.48 -3.34
N SER A 43 -5.77 0.77 -2.92
CA SER A 43 -6.97 1.58 -3.12
C SER A 43 -6.60 2.89 -3.79
N MET A 44 -7.06 3.10 -5.02
CA MET A 44 -6.89 4.35 -5.77
C MET A 44 -8.18 5.15 -5.71
N SER A 45 -8.12 6.38 -5.22
CA SER A 45 -9.28 7.26 -5.07
C SER A 45 -10.49 6.60 -4.37
N GLY A 46 -10.24 5.79 -3.34
CA GLY A 46 -11.25 5.01 -2.61
C GLY A 46 -11.35 5.41 -1.13
N CYS A 47 -12.30 4.84 -0.39
CA CYS A 47 -12.42 5.00 1.07
C CYS A 47 -13.14 3.82 1.73
N VAL A 48 -13.05 3.70 3.06
CA VAL A 48 -13.92 2.80 3.84
C VAL A 48 -15.30 3.44 4.01
N LEU A 49 -16.31 2.85 3.38
CA LEU A 49 -17.71 3.21 3.62
C LEU A 49 -18.23 2.48 4.85
N ARG A 50 -19.15 3.11 5.61
CA ARG A 50 -19.78 2.56 6.82
C ARG A 50 -18.74 2.03 7.83
N PRO A 51 -17.84 2.89 8.34
CA PRO A 51 -16.76 2.48 9.25
C PRO A 51 -17.27 1.73 10.49
N ASP A 52 -18.45 2.08 11.02
CA ASP A 52 -19.05 1.38 12.17
C ASP A 52 -19.32 -0.11 11.93
N GLU A 53 -19.58 -0.48 10.67
CA GLU A 53 -19.79 -1.86 10.21
C GLU A 53 -18.50 -2.55 9.77
N PHE A 54 -17.40 -1.80 9.63
CA PHE A 54 -16.13 -2.34 9.17
C PHE A 54 -15.43 -3.13 10.28
N ARG A 55 -14.88 -4.30 9.94
CA ARG A 55 -14.16 -5.18 10.87
C ARG A 55 -12.84 -5.63 10.26
N LEU A 56 -11.74 -5.45 10.98
CA LEU A 56 -10.45 -5.98 10.56
C LEU A 56 -10.33 -7.45 10.98
N ALA A 57 -10.02 -8.33 10.03
CA ALA A 57 -9.73 -9.73 10.33
C ALA A 57 -8.40 -9.85 11.09
N SER A 58 -8.31 -10.82 12.00
CA SER A 58 -7.11 -11.01 12.84
C SER A 58 -5.85 -11.31 12.02
N ASP A 59 -6.00 -12.01 10.89
CA ASP A 59 -4.93 -12.32 9.94
C ASP A 59 -4.68 -11.21 8.91
N ALA A 60 -5.46 -10.12 8.94
CA ALA A 60 -5.27 -8.93 8.11
C ALA A 60 -4.51 -7.80 8.81
N VAL A 61 -4.21 -7.93 10.11
CA VAL A 61 -3.53 -6.91 10.94
C VAL A 61 -2.22 -6.44 10.32
N ASP A 62 -1.45 -7.38 9.75
CA ASP A 62 -0.17 -7.10 9.11
C ASP A 62 -0.26 -7.13 7.57
N THR A 63 -1.46 -7.14 6.99
CA THR A 63 -1.65 -7.03 5.53
C THR A 63 -1.25 -5.61 5.10
N PRO A 64 -0.27 -5.47 4.18
CA PRO A 64 0.12 -4.17 3.65
C PRO A 64 -1.01 -3.50 2.88
N VAL A 65 -1.22 -2.22 3.14
CA VAL A 65 -2.18 -1.37 2.44
C VAL A 65 -1.46 -0.16 1.84
N ILE A 66 -1.76 0.16 0.59
CA ILE A 66 -1.48 1.47 0.00
C ILE A 66 -2.77 2.13 -0.46
N GLN A 67 -2.98 3.36 0.02
CA GLN A 67 -4.00 4.26 -0.47
C GLN A 67 -3.35 5.39 -1.27
N CYS A 68 -3.80 5.54 -2.51
CA CYS A 68 -3.39 6.59 -3.42
C CYS A 68 -4.57 7.53 -3.65
N HIS A 69 -4.40 8.84 -3.45
CA HIS A 69 -5.52 9.77 -3.50
C HIS A 69 -5.15 11.16 -4.02
N GLY A 70 -6.04 11.75 -4.83
CA GLY A 70 -5.88 13.10 -5.35
C GLY A 70 -6.26 14.17 -4.34
N THR A 71 -5.45 15.22 -4.19
CA THR A 71 -5.75 16.31 -3.23
C THR A 71 -6.90 17.21 -3.66
N SER A 72 -7.32 17.11 -4.93
CA SER A 72 -8.40 17.91 -5.52
C SER A 72 -9.58 17.03 -5.92
N ASP A 73 -9.68 15.80 -5.41
CA ASP A 73 -10.78 14.88 -5.74
C ASP A 73 -12.13 15.45 -5.26
N PRO A 74 -13.06 15.76 -6.18
CA PRO A 74 -14.36 16.32 -5.83
C PRO A 74 -15.42 15.24 -5.52
N VAL A 75 -15.12 13.97 -5.80
CA VAL A 75 -16.04 12.84 -5.65
C VAL A 75 -15.83 12.15 -4.31
N ILE A 76 -14.60 11.69 -4.05
CA ILE A 76 -14.19 11.17 -2.75
C ILE A 76 -13.24 12.18 -2.15
N LEU A 77 -13.79 13.07 -1.34
CA LEU A 77 -13.03 14.17 -0.73
C LEU A 77 -11.79 13.65 0.02
N PRO A 78 -10.64 14.33 -0.06
CA PRO A 78 -9.40 13.93 0.61
C PRO A 78 -9.57 13.60 2.09
N LYS A 79 -10.46 14.29 2.81
CA LYS A 79 -10.76 13.97 4.21
C LYS A 79 -11.18 12.51 4.42
N TYR A 80 -11.93 11.91 3.51
CA TYR A 80 -12.39 10.52 3.64
C TYR A 80 -11.26 9.52 3.44
N ALA A 81 -10.25 9.87 2.64
CA ALA A 81 -9.04 9.07 2.50
C ALA A 81 -8.21 9.08 3.78
N GLN A 82 -8.07 10.25 4.42
CA GLN A 82 -7.40 10.38 5.71
C GLN A 82 -8.17 9.63 6.82
N GLU A 83 -9.48 9.85 6.94
CA GLU A 83 -10.36 9.16 7.89
C GLU A 83 -10.30 7.63 7.72
N THR A 84 -10.18 7.14 6.47
CA THR A 84 -10.03 5.70 6.20
C THR A 84 -8.76 5.15 6.86
N ILE A 85 -7.62 5.80 6.66
CA ILE A 85 -6.34 5.33 7.20
C ILE A 85 -6.32 5.42 8.72
N ASP A 86 -6.89 6.47 9.29
CA ASP A 86 -6.98 6.63 10.73
C ASP A 86 -7.88 5.57 11.35
N HIS A 87 -9.04 5.30 10.75
CA HIS A 87 -9.94 4.23 11.17
C HIS A 87 -9.31 2.83 11.07
N LEU A 88 -8.59 2.52 9.99
CA LEU A 88 -7.87 1.25 9.87
C LEU A 88 -6.80 1.09 10.95
N ARG A 89 -6.11 2.20 11.30
CA ARG A 89 -5.12 2.21 12.39
C ARG A 89 -5.78 2.00 13.76
N GLU A 90 -6.94 2.61 14.01
CA GLU A 90 -7.74 2.39 15.22
C GLU A 90 -8.17 0.92 15.37
N LEU A 91 -8.48 0.25 14.27
CA LEU A 91 -8.80 -1.18 14.25
C LEU A 91 -7.56 -2.09 14.41
N GLY A 92 -6.36 -1.51 14.45
CA GLY A 92 -5.10 -2.22 14.71
C GLY A 92 -4.30 -2.59 13.47
N ALA A 93 -4.68 -2.15 12.26
CA ALA A 93 -3.87 -2.36 11.07
C ALA A 93 -2.53 -1.62 11.19
N LYS A 94 -1.43 -2.32 10.91
CA LYS A 94 -0.09 -1.78 11.15
C LYS A 94 0.60 -1.24 9.91
N ASN A 95 0.33 -1.84 8.74
CA ASN A 95 1.08 -1.55 7.52
C ASN A 95 0.27 -0.70 6.54
N LEU A 96 0.28 0.62 6.76
CA LEU A 96 -0.59 1.57 6.07
C LEU A 96 0.24 2.66 5.39
N THR A 97 0.20 2.70 4.06
CA THR A 97 0.82 3.75 3.24
C THR A 97 -0.27 4.64 2.65
N LEU A 98 -0.17 5.96 2.84
CA LEU A 98 -1.07 6.95 2.24
C LEU A 98 -0.25 7.91 1.39
N THR A 99 -0.58 7.99 0.11
CA THR A 99 0.12 8.82 -0.88
C THR A 99 -0.84 9.82 -1.51
N TRP A 100 -0.41 11.08 -1.52
CA TRP A 100 -1.20 12.20 -2.05
C TRP A 100 -0.66 12.68 -3.39
N TYR A 101 -1.56 12.91 -4.34
CA TYR A 101 -1.24 13.44 -5.66
C TYR A 101 -1.78 14.86 -5.79
N SER A 102 -0.87 15.84 -5.70
CA SER A 102 -1.22 17.26 -5.73
C SER A 102 -1.92 17.65 -7.03
N GLY A 103 -3.06 18.34 -6.89
CA GLY A 103 -3.88 18.81 -8.02
C GLY A 103 -4.51 17.68 -8.85
N MET A 104 -4.46 16.44 -8.37
CA MET A 104 -5.18 15.33 -9.00
C MET A 104 -6.62 15.33 -8.47
N GLU A 105 -7.58 15.25 -9.40
CA GLU A 105 -9.00 15.09 -9.10
C GLU A 105 -9.35 13.60 -8.96
N HIS A 106 -10.57 13.20 -9.32
CA HIS A 106 -11.00 11.80 -9.32
C HIS A 106 -10.48 11.05 -10.55
N SER A 107 -9.16 10.80 -10.60
CA SER A 107 -8.51 10.12 -11.71
C SER A 107 -7.30 9.31 -11.24
N ALA A 108 -6.66 8.61 -12.18
CA ALA A 108 -5.39 7.94 -11.96
C ALA A 108 -4.29 8.54 -12.84
N ARG A 109 -3.04 8.57 -12.34
CA ARG A 109 -1.88 9.15 -13.06
C ARG A 109 -0.72 8.17 -13.17
N GLU A 110 0.18 8.38 -14.13
CA GLU A 110 1.34 7.49 -14.34
C GLU A 110 2.24 7.39 -13.10
N ASN A 111 2.49 8.50 -12.41
CA ASN A 111 3.30 8.50 -11.20
C ASN A 111 2.65 7.73 -10.05
N GLU A 112 1.31 7.67 -9.99
CA GLU A 112 0.58 6.83 -9.05
C GLU A 112 0.81 5.34 -9.34
N ILE A 113 0.82 4.96 -10.62
CA ILE A 113 1.12 3.58 -11.02
C ILE A 113 2.57 3.21 -10.70
N ASP A 114 3.52 4.13 -10.88
CA ASP A 114 4.93 3.94 -10.50
C ASP A 114 5.09 3.72 -8.98
N ASP A 115 4.36 4.50 -8.17
CA ASP A 115 4.33 4.33 -6.71
C ASP A 115 3.79 2.96 -6.32
N ILE A 116 2.65 2.56 -6.90
CA ILE A 116 2.04 1.24 -6.64
C ILE A 116 2.98 0.13 -7.09
N ALA A 117 3.64 0.24 -8.24
CA ALA A 117 4.58 -0.75 -8.73
C ALA A 117 5.80 -0.91 -7.80
N LEU A 118 6.31 0.20 -7.26
CA LEU A 118 7.39 0.17 -6.28
C LEU A 118 6.92 -0.42 -4.95
N TRP A 119 5.72 -0.06 -4.51
CA TRP A 119 5.09 -0.60 -3.31
C TRP A 119 4.84 -2.11 -3.40
N LEU A 120 4.35 -2.61 -4.54
CA LEU A 120 4.16 -4.05 -4.79
C LEU A 120 5.47 -4.83 -4.67
N LYS A 121 6.55 -4.27 -5.21
CA LYS A 121 7.89 -4.90 -5.16
C LYS A 121 8.48 -4.96 -3.75
N LEU A 122 8.19 -3.95 -2.93
CA LEU A 122 8.83 -3.79 -1.62
C LEU A 122 7.94 -4.28 -0.49
N LYS A 123 6.69 -3.81 -0.40
CA LYS A 123 5.81 -4.05 0.75
C LYS A 123 4.81 -5.19 0.62
N ALA A 124 4.27 -5.46 -0.57
CA ALA A 124 3.27 -6.52 -0.71
C ALA A 124 3.83 -7.89 -0.30
N LYS A 125 3.16 -8.61 0.60
CA LYS A 125 3.59 -9.89 1.16
C LYS A 125 3.23 -11.06 0.25
N LEU A 126 3.76 -11.05 -0.96
CA LEU A 126 3.62 -12.14 -1.93
C LEU A 126 4.57 -13.28 -1.56
N GLY A 127 4.03 -14.47 -1.31
CA GLY A 127 4.77 -15.71 -1.03
C GLY A 127 5.54 -16.27 -2.23
N CYS A 128 5.32 -15.77 -3.44
CA CYS A 128 6.01 -16.16 -4.67
C CYS A 128 7.33 -15.40 -4.93
N ARG A 129 7.80 -14.57 -3.99
CA ARG A 129 9.06 -13.82 -4.17
C ARG A 129 10.27 -14.76 -4.19
N GLU A 130 10.99 -14.78 -5.31
CA GLU A 130 12.25 -15.55 -5.45
C GLU A 130 13.42 -14.92 -4.68
N LYS A 131 13.41 -13.60 -4.52
CA LYS A 131 14.47 -12.82 -3.88
C LYS A 131 14.07 -12.40 -2.48
N THR A 132 15.05 -12.38 -1.58
CA THR A 132 14.90 -11.78 -0.25
C THR A 132 14.73 -10.27 -0.34
N ASP A 133 14.17 -9.65 0.70
CA ASP A 133 14.01 -8.19 0.76
C ASP A 133 15.37 -7.46 0.64
N ASP A 134 16.44 -8.01 1.22
CA ASP A 134 17.80 -7.44 1.11
C ASP A 134 18.31 -7.45 -0.34
N GLU A 135 18.18 -8.58 -1.05
CA GLU A 135 18.57 -8.70 -2.45
C GLU A 135 17.76 -7.78 -3.36
N LEU A 136 16.45 -7.66 -3.10
CA LEU A 136 15.57 -6.74 -3.83
C LEU A 136 16.02 -5.31 -3.64
N VAL A 137 16.16 -4.84 -2.40
CA VAL A 137 16.50 -3.45 -2.09
C VAL A 137 17.88 -3.09 -2.61
N ARG A 138 18.90 -3.94 -2.39
CA ARG A 138 20.27 -3.65 -2.87
C ARG A 138 20.37 -3.64 -4.40
N GLY A 139 19.48 -4.37 -5.08
CA GLY A 139 19.36 -4.36 -6.54
C GLY A 139 18.76 -3.07 -7.12
N LEU A 140 18.06 -2.25 -6.33
CA LEU A 140 17.40 -1.04 -6.83
C LEU A 140 18.40 0.07 -7.19
N PRO A 141 18.13 0.88 -8.24
CA PRO A 141 18.83 2.12 -8.49
C PRO A 141 18.64 3.14 -7.35
N VAL A 142 19.62 4.01 -7.14
CA VAL A 142 19.55 5.09 -6.12
C VAL A 142 18.28 5.94 -6.25
N LYS A 143 17.83 6.21 -7.48
CA LYS A 143 16.59 6.94 -7.73
C LYS A 143 15.37 6.23 -7.12
N GLN A 144 15.27 4.91 -7.28
CA GLN A 144 14.17 4.11 -6.74
C GLN A 144 14.28 3.94 -5.21
N LEU A 145 15.50 3.87 -4.66
CA LEU A 145 15.69 3.87 -3.20
C LEU A 145 15.18 5.17 -2.58
N LYS A 146 15.59 6.32 -3.13
CA LYS A 146 15.11 7.64 -2.66
C LYS A 146 13.60 7.81 -2.85
N HIS A 147 13.05 7.22 -3.92
CA HIS A 147 11.61 7.20 -4.18
C HIS A 147 10.87 6.35 -3.12
N ALA A 148 11.35 5.14 -2.84
CA ALA A 148 10.77 4.26 -1.82
C ALA A 148 10.75 4.93 -0.44
N LEU A 149 11.83 5.59 -0.06
CA LEU A 149 11.90 6.32 1.22
C LEU A 149 10.85 7.43 1.33
N ARG A 150 10.62 8.19 0.25
CA ARG A 150 9.53 9.18 0.21
C ARG A 150 8.16 8.52 0.30
N LEU A 151 7.95 7.44 -0.45
CA LEU A 151 6.71 6.70 -0.47
C LEU A 151 6.37 6.10 0.90
N PHE A 152 7.38 5.69 1.68
CA PHE A 152 7.21 5.15 3.03
C PHE A 152 7.23 6.24 4.11
N ASN A 153 7.06 7.51 3.73
CA ASN A 153 7.04 8.66 4.63
C ASN A 153 8.27 8.77 5.54
N VAL A 154 9.44 8.33 5.07
CA VAL A 154 10.70 8.52 5.79
C VAL A 154 11.11 9.99 5.71
N ASP A 155 11.52 10.54 6.86
CA ASP A 155 11.93 11.94 7.00
C ASP A 155 12.94 12.37 5.92
N SER A 156 12.62 13.46 5.22
CA SER A 156 13.39 13.93 4.07
C SER A 156 14.82 14.36 4.44
N THR A 157 15.05 14.80 5.68
CA THR A 157 16.39 15.12 6.20
C THR A 157 17.19 13.83 6.44
N LYS A 158 16.55 12.77 6.97
CA LYS A 158 17.19 11.44 7.09
C LYS A 158 17.62 10.93 5.71
N VAL A 159 16.76 11.08 4.70
CA VAL A 159 17.08 10.67 3.31
C VAL A 159 18.19 11.54 2.70
N ALA A 160 18.18 12.85 2.96
CA ALA A 160 19.19 13.78 2.44
C ALA A 160 20.59 13.52 3.03
N ASN A 161 20.64 13.05 4.27
CA ASN A 161 21.87 12.71 4.97
C ASN A 161 22.48 11.36 4.53
N CYS A 162 21.74 10.52 3.80
CA CYS A 162 22.29 9.31 3.19
C CYS A 162 23.13 9.68 1.96
N VAL A 163 24.45 9.58 2.09
CA VAL A 163 25.41 9.91 1.03
C VAL A 163 25.73 8.67 0.20
N GLU A 164 25.74 7.50 0.85
CA GLU A 164 26.08 6.23 0.21
C GLU A 164 24.85 5.41 -0.16
N LYS A 165 24.94 4.63 -1.24
CA LYS A 165 23.86 3.71 -1.65
C LYS A 165 23.51 2.72 -0.53
N ALA A 166 24.52 2.24 0.21
CA ALA A 166 24.33 1.28 1.29
C ALA A 166 23.42 1.84 2.40
N GLU A 167 23.62 3.12 2.78
CA GLU A 167 22.79 3.79 3.79
C GLU A 167 21.33 3.92 3.34
N LEU A 168 21.12 4.23 2.05
CA LEU A 168 19.78 4.25 1.45
C LEU A 168 19.13 2.87 1.48
N CYS A 169 19.89 1.79 1.21
CA CYS A 169 19.37 0.43 1.29
C CYS A 169 18.93 0.08 2.72
N GLU A 170 19.77 0.35 3.72
CA GLU A 170 19.43 0.09 5.13
C GLU A 170 18.20 0.90 5.56
N ALA A 171 18.11 2.17 5.16
CA ALA A 171 16.95 3.00 5.46
C ALA A 171 15.66 2.45 4.83
N VAL A 172 15.72 1.89 3.61
CA VAL A 172 14.55 1.26 2.97
C VAL A 172 14.17 -0.02 3.70
N LEU A 173 15.14 -0.87 4.04
CA LEU A 173 14.89 -2.12 4.79
C LEU A 173 14.29 -1.86 6.18
N ASP A 174 14.74 -0.80 6.85
CA ASP A 174 14.18 -0.32 8.11
C ASP A 174 12.72 0.16 7.93
N ALA A 175 12.47 1.01 6.92
CA ALA A 175 11.13 1.52 6.62
C ALA A 175 10.13 0.43 6.18
N MET A 176 10.62 -0.67 5.60
CA MET A 176 9.81 -1.85 5.26
C MET A 176 9.32 -2.62 6.49
N LYS A 177 10.03 -2.55 7.62
CA LYS A 177 9.67 -3.24 8.87
C LYS A 177 8.78 -2.40 9.79
N THR A 178 8.91 -1.09 9.70
CA THR A 178 8.38 -0.13 10.70
C THR A 178 7.01 0.44 10.33
N HIS A 179 6.55 0.21 9.08
CA HIS A 179 5.36 0.83 8.51
C HIS A 179 4.59 -0.09 7.59
#